data_AF-A0A329ZB82-F1
#
_entry.id   AF-A0A329ZB82-F1
#
_cell.length_a   1.000
_cell.length_b   1.000
_cell.length_c   1.000
_cell.angle_alpha   90.00
_cell.angle_beta   90.00
_cell.angle_gamma   90.00
#
_symmetry.space_group_name_H-M   'P 1'
#
loop_
_entity.id
_entity.type
_entity.pdbx_description
1 polymer ?
#
loop_
_entity_poly.entity_id
_entity_poly.type
_entity_poly.pdbx_seq_one_letter_code
_entity_poly.pdbx_strand_id
1 'polypeptide(L)'
;MRVDLHNHTSLCKHASGTMEEYIQKAIKEKIDIFGFSCHNPMEFDKQYRMDFAELPFYLQQIEELRAKYAPQISIKMALEIDFLPHLLDERILSLPLDYRIGAVHFLGNWGFDNPEFIREYAKRDINACWEQYFETTKQMAMSGKFDIVAHMDLLKIFNYRPTKDLRKTIESTLKAIKKANMAVEINAAGLRKEVKEQYPSREILEMCYGLDIPIVFSSDAHAIEQVGFAREALETLAREVGYTKCAIYTARDRELVEF
;
A
#
# COMPACT_ATOMS: atom_id res chain seq x y z
N MET A 1 -16.77 -8.95 5.52
CA MET A 1 -15.58 -9.69 5.05
C MET A 1 -14.35 -9.03 5.66
N ARG A 2 -13.43 -9.83 6.17
CA ARG A 2 -12.15 -9.39 6.74
C ARG A 2 -11.12 -9.41 5.64
N VAL A 3 -10.51 -8.25 5.39
CA VAL A 3 -9.68 -8.01 4.21
C VAL A 3 -8.31 -7.49 4.65
N ASP A 4 -7.25 -8.01 4.03
CA ASP A 4 -5.88 -7.51 4.17
C ASP A 4 -5.15 -7.62 2.83
N LEU A 5 -4.95 -6.50 2.13
CA LEU A 5 -4.47 -6.47 0.73
C LEU A 5 -3.04 -5.95 0.57
N HIS A 6 -2.30 -5.68 1.65
CA HIS A 6 -0.91 -5.26 1.53
C HIS A 6 -0.02 -6.11 2.42
N ASN A 7 0.66 -7.10 1.85
CA ASN A 7 1.51 -8.03 2.59
C ASN A 7 2.70 -8.46 1.74
N HIS A 8 3.87 -8.53 2.37
CA HIS A 8 5.14 -8.77 1.71
C HIS A 8 5.56 -10.24 1.81
N THR A 9 6.66 -10.56 1.15
CA THR A 9 7.26 -11.89 1.15
C THR A 9 8.75 -11.74 1.33
N SER A 10 9.45 -12.78 1.79
CA SER A 10 10.91 -12.76 1.96
C SER A 10 11.69 -12.36 0.71
N LEU A 11 11.08 -12.41 -0.48
CA LEU A 11 11.67 -11.94 -1.73
C LEU A 11 11.98 -10.44 -1.73
N CYS A 12 11.36 -9.60 -0.89
CA CYS A 12 11.78 -8.21 -0.75
C CYS A 12 13.08 -8.02 0.05
N LYS A 13 13.69 -9.10 0.56
CA LYS A 13 14.97 -9.09 1.30
C LYS A 13 14.92 -8.39 2.67
N HIS A 14 13.76 -7.88 3.07
CA HIS A 14 13.53 -7.28 4.40
C HIS A 14 12.22 -7.72 5.05
N ALA A 15 11.58 -8.75 4.51
CA ALA A 15 10.51 -9.51 5.18
C ALA A 15 11.00 -10.92 5.56
N SER A 16 10.36 -11.52 6.55
CA SER A 16 10.64 -12.88 7.01
C SER A 16 9.41 -13.78 6.92
N GLY A 17 9.63 -15.09 6.97
CA GLY A 17 8.58 -16.11 6.84
C GLY A 17 8.28 -16.51 5.40
N THR A 18 7.70 -17.69 5.24
CA THR A 18 7.24 -18.24 3.96
C THR A 18 5.83 -17.76 3.64
N MET A 19 5.47 -17.66 2.34
CA MET A 19 4.11 -17.29 1.92
C MET A 19 3.04 -18.22 2.54
N GLU A 20 3.35 -19.50 2.72
CA GLU A 20 2.43 -20.43 3.37
C GLU A 20 2.18 -20.11 4.85
N GLU A 21 3.22 -19.70 5.60
CA GLU A 21 3.06 -19.25 6.98
C GLU A 21 2.20 -17.98 7.09
N TYR A 22 2.34 -17.04 6.14
CA TYR A 22 1.46 -15.85 6.05
C TYR A 22 0.00 -16.28 5.88
N ILE A 23 -0.28 -17.20 4.97
CA ILE A 23 -1.64 -17.71 4.73
C ILE A 23 -2.20 -18.40 5.97
N GLN A 24 -1.42 -19.29 6.60
CA GLN A 24 -1.85 -19.99 7.81
C GLN A 24 -2.17 -19.01 8.94
N LYS A 25 -1.35 -17.97 9.08
CA LYS A 25 -1.61 -16.89 10.02
C LYS A 25 -2.86 -16.09 9.65
N ALA A 26 -3.06 -15.74 8.38
CA ALA A 26 -4.25 -15.03 7.91
C ALA A 26 -5.53 -15.83 8.20
N ILE A 27 -5.52 -17.14 7.97
CA ILE A 27 -6.62 -18.05 8.31
C ILE A 27 -6.87 -18.05 9.83
N LYS A 28 -5.82 -18.08 10.65
CA LYS A 28 -5.94 -18.02 12.12
C LYS A 28 -6.54 -16.69 12.59
N GLU A 29 -6.19 -15.58 11.95
CA GLU A 29 -6.79 -14.26 12.18
C GLU A 29 -8.19 -14.12 11.52
N LYS A 30 -8.67 -15.18 10.87
CA LYS A 30 -9.95 -15.28 10.17
C LYS A 30 -10.09 -14.26 9.05
N ILE A 31 -9.00 -13.92 8.37
CA ILE A 31 -9.04 -13.06 7.18
C ILE A 31 -9.69 -13.84 6.05
N ASP A 32 -10.68 -13.25 5.39
CA ASP A 32 -11.42 -13.87 4.28
C ASP A 32 -10.71 -13.66 2.94
N ILE A 33 -10.11 -12.47 2.76
CA ILE A 33 -9.41 -12.07 1.54
C ILE A 33 -8.04 -11.53 1.91
N PHE A 34 -7.00 -12.22 1.44
CA PHE A 34 -5.62 -11.92 1.73
C PHE A 34 -4.83 -11.67 0.46
N GLY A 35 -4.04 -10.61 0.41
CA GLY A 35 -3.30 -10.20 -0.76
C GLY A 35 -1.81 -10.15 -0.52
N PHE A 36 -1.05 -10.84 -1.38
CA PHE A 36 0.38 -10.66 -1.50
C PHE A 36 0.64 -9.54 -2.50
N SER A 37 1.36 -8.50 -2.07
CA SER A 37 1.69 -7.32 -2.86
C SER A 37 3.13 -6.89 -2.57
N CYS A 38 4.06 -7.82 -2.75
CA CYS A 38 5.48 -7.56 -2.47
C CYS A 38 6.04 -6.46 -3.38
N HIS A 39 7.15 -5.84 -3.01
CA HIS A 39 7.83 -4.86 -3.86
C HIS A 39 8.21 -5.46 -5.22
N ASN A 40 7.84 -4.77 -6.29
CA ASN A 40 8.17 -5.18 -7.65
C ASN A 40 9.69 -5.16 -7.90
N PRO A 41 10.21 -6.04 -8.77
CA PRO A 41 11.58 -5.91 -9.25
C PRO A 41 11.73 -4.61 -10.04
N MET A 42 12.84 -3.91 -9.81
CA MET A 42 13.17 -2.65 -10.46
C MET A 42 14.70 -2.52 -10.56
N GLU A 43 15.20 -1.85 -11.60
CA GLU A 43 16.62 -1.51 -11.76
C GLU A 43 17.05 -0.33 -10.85
N PHE A 44 16.48 -0.25 -9.66
CA PHE A 44 16.73 0.76 -8.63
C PHE A 44 16.42 0.13 -7.28
N ASP A 45 17.14 0.55 -6.23
CA ASP A 45 16.85 0.12 -4.86
C ASP A 45 16.76 -1.43 -4.69
N LYS A 46 17.69 -2.15 -5.32
CA LYS A 46 17.69 -3.63 -5.44
C LYS A 46 17.82 -4.37 -4.10
N GLN A 47 18.20 -3.67 -3.03
CA GLN A 47 18.39 -4.26 -1.71
C GLN A 47 17.07 -4.52 -0.96
N TYR A 48 15.97 -3.89 -1.39
CA TYR A 48 14.68 -3.93 -0.70
C TYR A 48 13.56 -4.52 -1.57
N ARG A 49 13.90 -5.25 -2.63
CA ARG A 49 12.93 -5.83 -3.58
C ARG A 49 13.44 -7.14 -4.18
N MET A 50 12.52 -7.90 -4.76
CA MET A 50 12.86 -9.10 -5.51
C MET A 50 13.62 -8.75 -6.79
N ASP A 51 14.42 -9.67 -7.31
CA ASP A 51 15.05 -9.55 -8.61
C ASP A 51 14.08 -10.01 -9.72
N PHE A 52 14.28 -9.54 -10.96
CA PHE A 52 13.45 -9.97 -12.10
C PHE A 52 13.45 -11.49 -12.32
N ALA A 53 14.55 -12.17 -11.95
CA ALA A 53 14.66 -13.62 -12.04
C ALA A 53 13.79 -14.37 -11.01
N GLU A 54 13.39 -13.71 -9.91
CA GLU A 54 12.56 -14.28 -8.85
C GLU A 54 11.06 -14.07 -9.11
N LEU A 55 10.69 -13.15 -10.00
CA LEU A 55 9.30 -12.85 -10.34
C LEU A 55 8.51 -14.09 -10.84
N PRO A 56 9.04 -14.97 -11.71
CA PRO A 56 8.33 -16.20 -12.07
C PRO A 56 8.01 -17.10 -10.86
N PHE A 57 8.96 -17.23 -9.92
CA PHE A 57 8.76 -17.99 -8.69
C PHE A 57 7.67 -17.34 -7.82
N TYR A 58 7.69 -16.01 -7.66
CA TYR A 58 6.67 -15.28 -6.92
C TYR A 58 5.26 -15.59 -7.43
N LEU A 59 5.04 -15.47 -8.74
CA LEU A 59 3.74 -15.68 -9.37
C LEU A 59 3.30 -17.15 -9.25
N GLN A 60 4.19 -18.09 -9.55
CA GLN A 60 3.88 -19.52 -9.48
C GLN A 60 3.52 -19.95 -8.05
N GLN A 61 4.31 -19.53 -7.06
CA GLN A 61 4.12 -19.91 -5.67
C GLN A 61 2.76 -19.41 -5.13
N ILE A 62 2.37 -18.18 -5.49
CA ILE A 62 1.06 -17.65 -5.09
C ILE A 62 -0.08 -18.42 -5.75
N GLU A 63 0.04 -18.81 -7.02
CA GLU A 63 -0.99 -19.57 -7.72
C GLU A 63 -1.17 -20.98 -7.12
N GLU A 64 -0.07 -21.67 -6.80
CA GLU A 64 -0.09 -22.98 -6.13
C GLU A 64 -0.76 -22.89 -4.75
N LEU A 65 -0.40 -21.87 -3.97
CA LEU A 65 -0.98 -21.66 -2.64
C LEU A 65 -2.45 -21.22 -2.71
N ARG A 66 -2.81 -20.39 -3.70
CA ARG A 66 -4.20 -20.01 -3.99
C ARG A 66 -5.06 -21.25 -4.24
N ALA A 67 -4.60 -22.17 -5.09
CA ALA A 67 -5.32 -23.41 -5.35
C ALA A 67 -5.42 -24.30 -4.10
N LYS A 68 -4.32 -24.44 -3.34
CA LYS A 68 -4.27 -25.25 -2.11
C LYS A 68 -5.23 -24.76 -1.02
N TYR A 69 -5.34 -23.45 -0.85
CA TYR A 69 -6.10 -22.83 0.24
C TYR A 69 -7.45 -22.24 -0.17
N ALA A 70 -7.87 -22.39 -1.43
CA ALA A 70 -9.14 -21.87 -1.96
C ALA A 70 -10.40 -22.17 -1.10
N PRO A 71 -10.53 -23.34 -0.44
CA PRO A 71 -11.69 -23.60 0.43
C PRO A 71 -11.71 -22.80 1.74
N GLN A 72 -10.60 -22.17 2.12
CA GLN A 72 -10.41 -21.54 3.43
C GLN A 72 -10.25 -20.02 3.36
N ILE A 73 -9.62 -19.50 2.30
CA ILE A 73 -9.28 -18.08 2.17
C ILE A 73 -9.10 -17.71 0.68
N SER A 74 -9.53 -16.50 0.30
CA SER A 74 -9.28 -15.96 -1.04
C SER A 74 -7.91 -15.29 -1.10
N ILE A 75 -7.02 -15.79 -1.96
CA ILE A 75 -5.65 -15.28 -2.09
C ILE A 75 -5.50 -14.44 -3.36
N LYS A 76 -5.07 -13.19 -3.20
CA LYS A 76 -4.83 -12.24 -4.29
C LYS A 76 -3.35 -12.10 -4.62
N MET A 77 -3.06 -12.02 -5.91
CA MET A 77 -1.73 -11.87 -6.48
C MET A 77 -1.60 -10.43 -6.97
N ALA A 78 -0.76 -9.64 -6.31
CA ALA A 78 -0.59 -8.23 -6.60
C ALA A 78 0.89 -7.84 -6.47
N LEU A 79 1.19 -6.58 -6.72
CA LEU A 79 2.50 -6.00 -6.43
C LEU A 79 2.28 -4.61 -5.84
N GLU A 80 3.17 -4.25 -4.92
CA GLU A 80 3.43 -2.86 -4.60
C GLU A 80 4.50 -2.36 -5.58
N ILE A 81 4.13 -1.34 -6.34
CA ILE A 81 4.91 -0.82 -7.44
C ILE A 81 5.29 0.62 -7.13
N ASP A 82 6.60 0.86 -7.00
CA ASP A 82 7.15 2.20 -6.84
C ASP A 82 6.84 3.07 -8.06
N PHE A 83 6.27 4.24 -7.81
CA PHE A 83 6.04 5.24 -8.84
C PHE A 83 7.28 6.12 -9.02
N LEU A 84 8.18 5.63 -9.86
CA LEU A 84 9.27 6.40 -10.44
C LEU A 84 9.01 6.46 -11.96
N PRO A 85 8.46 7.57 -12.52
CA PRO A 85 7.96 7.61 -13.90
C PRO A 85 8.92 7.08 -14.96
N HIS A 86 10.23 7.31 -14.75
CA HIS A 86 11.31 6.94 -15.66
C HIS A 86 11.78 5.49 -15.48
N LEU A 87 11.29 4.76 -14.48
CA LEU A 87 11.64 3.38 -14.14
C LEU A 87 10.43 2.44 -14.15
N LEU A 88 9.24 2.93 -14.52
CA LEU A 88 8.08 2.07 -14.71
C LEU A 88 8.36 1.07 -15.84
N ASP A 89 8.17 -0.21 -15.53
CA ASP A 89 8.50 -1.31 -16.43
C ASP A 89 7.23 -1.98 -16.95
N GLU A 90 7.06 -2.00 -18.27
CA GLU A 90 5.89 -2.61 -18.91
C GLU A 90 5.82 -4.13 -18.67
N ARG A 91 6.95 -4.82 -18.40
CA ARG A 91 6.95 -6.23 -18.01
C ARG A 91 6.20 -6.47 -16.71
N ILE A 92 6.18 -5.48 -15.82
CA ILE A 92 5.43 -5.50 -14.55
C ILE A 92 3.99 -5.06 -14.77
N LEU A 93 3.79 -4.02 -15.57
CA LEU A 93 2.47 -3.47 -15.88
C LEU A 93 1.64 -4.35 -16.84
N SER A 94 2.24 -5.37 -17.46
CA SER A 94 1.53 -6.37 -18.27
C SER A 94 1.16 -7.63 -17.48
N LEU A 95 1.60 -7.76 -16.22
CA LEU A 95 1.31 -8.95 -15.41
C LEU A 95 -0.20 -9.06 -15.11
N PRO A 96 -0.74 -10.30 -15.08
CA PRO A 96 -2.14 -10.58 -14.77
C PRO A 96 -2.39 -10.51 -13.24
N LEU A 97 -2.12 -9.35 -12.65
CA LEU A 97 -2.31 -9.10 -11.23
C LEU A 97 -3.79 -8.83 -10.91
N ASP A 98 -4.21 -9.24 -9.72
CA ASP A 98 -5.52 -8.90 -9.17
C ASP A 98 -5.65 -7.41 -8.91
N TYR A 99 -4.58 -6.75 -8.47
CA TYR A 99 -4.50 -5.30 -8.32
C TYR A 99 -3.03 -4.84 -8.26
N ARG A 100 -2.85 -3.52 -8.38
CA ARG A 100 -1.57 -2.83 -8.28
C ARG A 100 -1.66 -1.74 -7.24
N ILE A 101 -0.81 -1.82 -6.23
CA ILE A 101 -0.60 -0.74 -5.28
C ILE A 101 0.46 0.18 -5.89
N GLY A 102 0.14 1.47 -6.01
CA GLY A 102 1.10 2.49 -6.39
C GLY A 102 1.65 3.16 -5.13
N ALA A 103 2.98 3.15 -4.97
CA ALA A 103 3.65 3.70 -3.81
C ALA A 103 4.65 4.80 -4.18
N VAL A 104 4.82 5.76 -3.28
CA VAL A 104 5.83 6.83 -3.40
C VAL A 104 6.77 6.68 -2.20
N HIS A 105 7.94 6.05 -2.41
CA HIS A 105 8.99 5.92 -1.39
C HIS A 105 10.13 6.92 -1.58
N PHE A 106 10.18 7.58 -2.73
CA PHE A 106 11.31 8.44 -3.11
C PHE A 106 10.85 9.84 -3.50
N LEU A 107 11.58 10.85 -2.99
CA LEU A 107 11.51 12.23 -3.49
C LEU A 107 12.79 12.52 -4.28
N GLY A 108 12.73 12.29 -5.60
CA GLY A 108 13.93 12.21 -6.44
C GLY A 108 14.69 10.92 -6.15
N ASN A 109 15.93 11.02 -5.68
CA ASN A 109 16.74 9.86 -5.29
C ASN A 109 16.76 9.62 -3.76
N TRP A 110 15.94 10.34 -3.00
CA TRP A 110 15.92 10.25 -1.55
C TRP A 110 14.79 9.34 -1.07
N GLY A 111 15.15 8.17 -0.55
CA GLY A 111 14.24 7.24 0.15
C GLY A 111 13.89 7.81 1.53
N PHE A 112 12.82 8.60 1.61
CA PHE A 112 12.53 9.43 2.78
C PHE A 112 12.00 8.62 3.98
N ASP A 113 11.58 7.39 3.74
CA ASP A 113 10.99 6.44 4.68
C ASP A 113 12.01 5.43 5.22
N ASN A 114 13.21 5.40 4.65
CA ASN A 114 14.31 4.57 5.13
C ASN A 114 15.07 5.29 6.27
N PRO A 115 15.18 4.67 7.47
CA PRO A 115 15.93 5.25 8.59
C PRO A 115 17.38 5.61 8.28
N GLU A 116 18.01 4.95 7.32
CA GLU A 116 19.39 5.25 6.88
C GLU A 116 19.52 6.70 6.35
N PHE A 117 18.45 7.22 5.73
CA PHE A 117 18.45 8.53 5.09
C PHE A 117 17.72 9.61 5.90
N ILE A 118 17.40 9.34 7.17
CA ILE A 118 16.65 10.26 8.04
C ILE A 118 17.35 11.63 8.23
N ARG A 119 18.68 11.68 8.12
CA ARG A 119 19.47 12.93 8.27
C ARG A 119 19.18 13.96 7.17
N GLU A 120 18.62 13.53 6.04
CA GLU A 120 18.28 14.44 4.94
C GLU A 120 17.11 15.36 5.27
N TYR A 121 16.22 14.98 6.20
CA TYR A 121 15.13 15.86 6.65
C TYR A 121 15.66 17.20 7.21
N ALA A 122 16.79 17.19 7.92
CA ALA A 122 17.38 18.40 8.50
C ALA A 122 17.90 19.39 7.45
N LYS A 123 18.04 18.96 6.18
CA LYS A 123 18.57 19.77 5.07
C LYS A 123 17.48 20.29 4.14
N ARG A 124 16.22 19.91 4.36
CA ARG A 124 15.11 20.15 3.43
C ARG A 124 14.01 20.96 4.08
N ASP A 125 13.29 21.75 3.28
CA ASP A 125 12.03 22.35 3.72
C ASP A 125 10.96 21.26 3.77
N ILE A 126 10.45 20.99 4.96
CA ILE A 126 9.44 19.95 5.17
C ILE A 126 8.17 20.20 4.35
N ASN A 127 7.74 21.46 4.19
CA ASN A 127 6.54 21.75 3.41
C ASN A 127 6.75 21.47 1.92
N ALA A 128 7.93 21.81 1.39
CA ALA A 128 8.28 21.50 0.01
C ALA A 128 8.35 19.99 -0.23
N CYS A 129 8.81 19.21 0.75
CA CYS A 129 8.82 17.74 0.67
C CYS A 129 7.39 17.18 0.62
N TRP A 130 6.48 17.69 1.46
CA TRP A 130 5.07 17.28 1.46
C TRP A 130 4.35 17.68 0.15
N GLU A 131 4.58 18.89 -0.36
CA GLU A 131 4.05 19.32 -1.64
C GLU A 131 4.55 18.43 -2.79
N GLN A 132 5.84 18.12 -2.81
CA GLN A 132 6.43 17.21 -3.79
C GLN A 132 5.86 15.79 -3.67
N TYR A 133 5.67 15.29 -2.44
CA TYR A 133 5.08 13.97 -2.19
C TYR A 133 3.66 13.89 -2.75
N PHE A 134 2.79 14.85 -2.42
CA PHE A 134 1.41 14.87 -2.91
C PHE A 134 1.31 15.10 -4.42
N GLU A 135 2.18 15.91 -5.01
CA GLU A 135 2.24 16.07 -6.47
C GLU A 135 2.72 14.77 -7.15
N THR A 136 3.70 14.07 -6.57
CA THR A 136 4.15 12.77 -7.09
C THR A 136 3.02 11.73 -7.03
N THR A 137 2.28 11.66 -5.92
CA THR A 137 1.09 10.80 -5.80
C THR A 137 -0.01 11.18 -6.79
N LYS A 138 -0.18 12.47 -7.08
CA LYS A 138 -1.11 12.94 -8.10
C LYS A 138 -0.70 12.50 -9.51
N GLN A 139 0.57 12.62 -9.86
CA GLN A 139 1.11 12.12 -11.12
C GLN A 139 0.94 10.60 -11.24
N MET A 140 1.15 9.87 -10.14
CA MET A 140 0.90 8.42 -10.06
C MET A 140 -0.56 8.09 -10.39
N ALA A 141 -1.52 8.77 -9.76
CA ALA A 141 -2.93 8.58 -10.05
C ALA A 141 -3.27 8.92 -11.51
N MET A 142 -2.74 10.05 -12.02
CA MET A 142 -2.97 10.50 -13.40
C MET A 142 -2.39 9.56 -14.47
N SER A 143 -1.45 8.69 -14.11
CA SER A 143 -0.91 7.69 -15.04
C SER A 143 -1.93 6.63 -15.45
N GLY A 144 -2.97 6.39 -14.65
CA GLY A 144 -3.99 5.34 -14.89
C GLY A 144 -3.47 3.90 -14.78
N LYS A 145 -2.28 3.70 -14.19
CA LYS A 145 -1.58 2.40 -14.15
C LYS A 145 -1.82 1.58 -12.88
N PHE A 146 -2.44 2.18 -11.86
CA PHE A 146 -2.56 1.63 -10.51
C PHE A 146 -4.02 1.59 -10.06
N ASP A 147 -4.31 0.77 -9.05
CA ASP A 147 -5.67 0.54 -8.56
C ASP A 147 -5.84 1.05 -7.11
N ILE A 148 -4.76 1.00 -6.31
CA ILE A 148 -4.71 1.40 -4.90
C ILE A 148 -3.56 2.39 -4.68
N VAL A 149 -3.78 3.45 -3.91
CA VAL A 149 -2.73 4.36 -3.43
C VAL A 149 -2.19 3.87 -2.09
N ALA A 150 -0.88 3.63 -2.03
CA ALA A 150 -0.20 3.22 -0.80
C ALA A 150 -0.11 4.37 0.20
N HIS A 151 -0.31 4.06 1.49
CA HIS A 151 0.00 4.89 2.67
C HIS A 151 0.11 6.39 2.36
N MET A 152 -1.04 7.02 2.09
CA MET A 152 -1.21 8.33 1.43
C MET A 152 -0.52 9.52 2.15
N ASP A 153 -0.05 9.36 3.38
CA ASP A 153 0.74 10.36 4.10
C ASP A 153 2.03 9.78 4.71
N LEU A 154 2.67 8.81 4.04
CA LEU A 154 3.86 8.10 4.51
C LEU A 154 5.00 9.01 4.99
N LEU A 155 5.17 10.20 4.39
CA LEU A 155 6.23 11.15 4.74
C LEU A 155 6.25 11.53 6.24
N LYS A 156 5.14 11.30 6.97
CA LYS A 156 5.08 11.48 8.43
C LYS A 156 5.75 10.37 9.25
N ILE A 157 6.25 9.29 8.64
CA ILE A 157 6.74 8.07 9.30
C ILE A 157 7.67 8.30 10.51
N PHE A 158 8.53 9.32 10.43
CA PHE A 158 9.46 9.77 11.48
C PHE A 158 9.01 11.06 12.18
N ASN A 159 7.70 11.31 12.27
CA ASN A 159 7.06 12.51 12.84
C ASN A 159 7.36 13.85 12.16
N TYR A 160 7.89 13.86 10.93
CA TYR A 160 8.04 15.08 10.14
C TYR A 160 6.72 15.51 9.47
N ARG A 161 5.95 16.32 10.17
CA ARG A 161 4.63 16.83 9.71
C ARG A 161 4.76 18.18 8.98
N PRO A 162 3.83 18.50 8.07
CA PRO A 162 3.83 19.82 7.45
C PRO A 162 3.62 20.92 8.51
N THR A 163 4.26 22.07 8.33
CA THR A 163 4.09 23.24 9.20
C THR A 163 3.14 24.28 8.61
N LYS A 164 2.59 24.00 7.42
CA LYS A 164 1.58 24.79 6.72
C LYS A 164 0.33 23.94 6.45
N ASP A 165 -0.79 24.63 6.23
CA ASP A 165 -2.02 24.01 5.77
C ASP A 165 -1.88 23.58 4.29
N LEU A 166 -1.85 22.27 4.06
CA LEU A 166 -1.76 21.68 2.72
C LEU A 166 -3.10 21.09 2.23
N ARG A 167 -4.23 21.38 2.88
CA ARG A 167 -5.54 20.80 2.53
C ARG A 167 -5.90 20.98 1.07
N LYS A 168 -5.58 22.14 0.46
CA LYS A 168 -5.83 22.38 -0.98
C LYS A 168 -5.00 21.46 -1.88
N THR A 169 -3.75 21.21 -1.51
CA THR A 169 -2.85 20.28 -2.23
C THR A 169 -3.36 18.86 -2.10
N ILE A 170 -3.70 18.44 -0.87
CA ILE A 170 -4.30 17.13 -0.57
C ILE A 170 -5.59 16.95 -1.38
N GLU A 171 -6.52 17.90 -1.33
CA GLU A 171 -7.79 17.85 -2.07
C GLU A 171 -7.56 17.73 -3.59
N SER A 172 -6.61 18.48 -4.15
CA SER A 172 -6.21 18.36 -5.56
C SER A 172 -5.72 16.95 -5.90
N THR A 173 -4.90 16.36 -5.04
CA THR A 173 -4.40 14.98 -5.23
C THR A 173 -5.53 13.96 -5.09
N LEU A 174 -6.39 14.07 -4.08
CA LEU A 174 -7.54 13.19 -3.89
C LEU A 174 -8.53 13.27 -5.07
N LYS A 175 -8.76 14.45 -5.65
CA LYS A 175 -9.56 14.59 -6.87
C LYS A 175 -8.95 13.85 -8.06
N ALA A 176 -7.62 13.82 -8.18
CA ALA A 176 -6.95 13.03 -9.22
C ALA A 176 -7.10 11.52 -8.95
N ILE A 177 -6.96 11.07 -7.71
CA ILE A 177 -7.17 9.68 -7.28
C ILE A 177 -8.61 9.24 -7.60
N LYS A 178 -9.60 10.07 -7.25
CA LYS A 178 -11.01 9.84 -7.58
C LYS A 178 -11.24 9.74 -9.09
N LYS A 179 -10.66 10.67 -9.86
CA LYS A 179 -10.76 10.67 -11.33
C LYS A 179 -10.12 9.44 -11.96
N ALA A 180 -9.02 8.95 -11.39
CA ALA A 180 -8.34 7.73 -11.79
C ALA A 180 -9.07 6.45 -11.34
N ASN A 181 -10.20 6.58 -10.64
CA ASN A 181 -10.98 5.48 -10.12
C ASN A 181 -10.17 4.56 -9.18
N MET A 182 -9.24 5.11 -8.41
CA MET A 182 -8.42 4.37 -7.45
C MET A 182 -9.06 4.31 -6.06
N ALA A 183 -8.63 3.34 -5.25
CA ALA A 183 -8.88 3.32 -3.81
C ALA A 183 -7.68 3.87 -3.02
N VAL A 184 -7.90 4.25 -1.77
CA VAL A 184 -6.83 4.63 -0.82
C VAL A 184 -6.73 3.55 0.26
N GLU A 185 -5.53 3.06 0.55
CA GLU A 185 -5.37 2.10 1.64
C GLU A 185 -5.41 2.77 3.01
N ILE A 186 -6.00 2.06 3.98
CA ILE A 186 -5.82 2.30 5.41
C ILE A 186 -4.80 1.28 5.91
N ASN A 187 -3.57 1.75 6.11
CA ASN A 187 -2.37 0.98 6.42
C ASN A 187 -2.02 1.02 7.90
N ALA A 188 -1.97 -0.15 8.53
CA ALA A 188 -1.66 -0.30 9.94
C ALA A 188 -0.16 -0.15 10.29
N ALA A 189 0.76 -0.19 9.32
CA ALA A 189 2.21 -0.12 9.57
C ALA A 189 2.62 1.14 10.31
N GLY A 190 1.97 2.28 10.06
CA GLY A 190 2.28 3.54 10.75
C GLY A 190 2.14 3.46 12.27
N LEU A 191 1.24 2.60 12.78
CA LEU A 191 1.10 2.30 14.21
C LEU A 191 2.33 1.57 14.79
N ARG A 192 3.06 0.82 13.96
CA ARG A 192 4.33 0.15 14.33
C ARG A 192 5.53 1.10 14.25
N LYS A 193 5.46 2.16 13.45
CA LYS A 193 6.55 3.14 13.26
C LYS A 193 6.58 4.22 14.36
N GLU A 194 7.47 5.20 14.25
CA GLU A 194 7.58 6.30 15.23
C GLU A 194 6.34 7.20 15.26
N VAL A 195 5.63 7.31 14.14
CA VAL A 195 4.44 8.17 14.05
C VAL A 195 3.24 7.69 14.85
N LYS A 196 3.17 6.39 15.19
CA LYS A 196 2.10 5.78 16.01
C LYS A 196 0.69 6.12 15.52
N GLU A 197 0.54 6.27 14.21
CA GLU A 197 -0.72 6.63 13.53
C GLU A 197 -0.77 5.84 12.21
N GLN A 198 -1.93 5.31 11.85
CA GLN A 198 -2.15 4.68 10.55
C GLN A 198 -1.96 5.67 9.39
N TYR A 199 -1.77 5.14 8.18
CA TYR A 199 -1.79 5.92 6.95
C TYR A 199 -3.09 5.65 6.20
N PRO A 200 -3.83 6.64 5.66
CA PRO A 200 -3.71 8.05 5.99
C PRO A 200 -4.10 8.38 7.44
N SER A 201 -3.73 9.59 7.88
CA SER A 201 -4.34 10.26 9.03
C SER A 201 -5.87 10.37 8.90
N ARG A 202 -6.56 10.52 10.04
CA ARG A 202 -8.03 10.64 10.08
C ARG A 202 -8.54 11.79 9.21
N GLU A 203 -7.86 12.94 9.22
CA GLU A 203 -8.23 14.11 8.42
C GLU A 203 -8.26 13.79 6.92
N ILE A 204 -7.21 13.15 6.40
CA ILE A 204 -7.16 12.76 4.98
C ILE A 204 -8.20 11.68 4.69
N LEU A 205 -8.44 10.74 5.61
CA LEU A 205 -9.46 9.70 5.46
C LEU A 205 -10.89 10.29 5.36
N GLU A 206 -11.19 11.33 6.16
CA GLU A 206 -12.44 12.08 6.07
C GLU A 206 -12.58 12.82 4.74
N MET A 207 -11.50 13.40 4.23
CA MET A 207 -11.49 14.01 2.89
C MET A 207 -11.72 12.97 1.79
N CYS A 208 -11.13 11.77 1.90
CA CYS A 208 -11.41 10.66 0.99
C CYS A 208 -12.89 10.31 0.99
N TYR A 209 -13.51 10.26 2.18
CA TYR A 209 -14.92 9.91 2.33
C TYR A 209 -15.82 10.96 1.69
N GLY A 210 -15.56 12.25 1.94
CA GLY A 210 -16.31 13.35 1.33
C GLY A 210 -16.19 13.44 -0.21
N LEU A 211 -15.22 12.73 -0.81
CA LEU A 211 -15.03 12.61 -2.26
C LEU A 211 -15.47 11.24 -2.82
N ASP A 212 -16.13 10.41 -2.00
CA ASP A 212 -16.56 9.06 -2.34
C ASP A 212 -15.39 8.18 -2.84
N ILE A 213 -14.18 8.34 -2.29
CA ILE A 213 -13.02 7.52 -2.66
C ILE A 213 -13.11 6.20 -1.89
N PRO A 214 -13.12 5.04 -2.56
CA PRO A 214 -13.12 3.74 -1.87
C PRO A 214 -11.87 3.53 -1.03
N ILE A 215 -11.98 2.72 0.01
CA ILE A 215 -10.87 2.33 0.87
C ILE A 215 -10.52 0.86 0.72
N VAL A 216 -9.29 0.50 1.03
CA VAL A 216 -8.87 -0.90 1.30
C VAL A 216 -8.20 -0.98 2.66
N PHE A 217 -8.10 -2.18 3.24
CA PHE A 217 -7.37 -2.41 4.48
C PHE A 217 -6.05 -3.13 4.23
N SER A 218 -5.03 -2.75 4.99
CA SER A 218 -3.71 -3.35 4.92
C SER A 218 -3.05 -3.41 6.28
N SER A 219 -2.36 -4.54 6.53
CA SER A 219 -1.43 -4.64 7.65
C SER A 219 0.01 -4.25 7.26
N ASP A 220 0.36 -4.34 5.97
CA ASP A 220 1.70 -4.09 5.44
C ASP A 220 2.74 -4.98 6.17
N ALA A 221 2.38 -6.26 6.22
CA ALA A 221 3.11 -7.25 7.00
C ALA A 221 4.42 -7.62 6.31
N HIS A 222 5.51 -7.45 7.06
CA HIS A 222 6.86 -7.90 6.73
C HIS A 222 7.33 -9.06 7.63
N ALA A 223 6.48 -9.50 8.56
CA ALA A 223 6.70 -10.68 9.37
C ALA A 223 5.35 -11.31 9.74
N ILE A 224 5.35 -12.60 10.10
CA ILE A 224 4.13 -13.39 10.35
C ILE A 224 3.26 -12.75 11.45
N GLU A 225 3.86 -12.24 12.52
CA GLU A 225 3.15 -11.59 13.62
C GLU A 225 2.43 -10.30 13.22
N GLN A 226 2.76 -9.72 12.06
CA GLN A 226 2.19 -8.47 11.57
C GLN A 226 0.94 -8.69 10.69
N VAL A 227 0.68 -9.91 10.23
CA VAL A 227 -0.51 -10.23 9.43
C VAL A 227 -1.79 -9.88 10.19
N GLY A 228 -2.68 -9.10 9.57
CA GLY A 228 -3.92 -8.63 10.19
C GLY A 228 -3.72 -7.63 11.34
N PHE A 229 -2.50 -7.09 11.52
CA PHE A 229 -2.19 -6.18 12.62
C PHE A 229 -3.13 -4.98 12.66
N ALA A 230 -3.69 -4.72 13.85
CA ALA A 230 -4.62 -3.61 14.14
C ALA A 230 -5.89 -3.55 13.27
N ARG A 231 -6.28 -4.64 12.57
CA ARG A 231 -7.46 -4.69 11.70
C ARG A 231 -8.72 -4.10 12.34
N GLU A 232 -9.06 -4.53 13.56
CA GLU A 232 -10.28 -4.05 14.25
C GLU A 232 -10.25 -2.54 14.55
N ALA A 233 -9.06 -1.99 14.84
CA ALA A 233 -8.90 -0.55 15.05
C ALA A 233 -9.06 0.22 13.74
N LEU A 234 -8.54 -0.30 12.63
CA LEU A 234 -8.72 0.31 11.31
C LEU A 234 -10.17 0.25 10.84
N GLU A 235 -10.85 -0.88 11.02
CA GLU A 235 -12.28 -1.04 10.71
C GLU A 235 -13.14 -0.09 11.55
N THR A 236 -12.82 0.07 12.84
CA THR A 236 -13.49 1.03 13.74
C THR A 236 -13.32 2.46 13.24
N LEU A 237 -12.07 2.87 12.95
CA LEU A 237 -11.78 4.19 12.39
C LEU A 237 -12.56 4.44 11.09
N ALA A 238 -12.58 3.46 10.18
CA ALA A 238 -13.30 3.58 8.92
C ALA A 238 -14.81 3.78 9.13
N ARG A 239 -15.42 3.04 10.07
CA ARG A 239 -16.85 3.19 10.43
C ARG A 239 -17.13 4.55 11.07
N GLU A 240 -16.24 5.05 11.93
CA GLU A 240 -16.37 6.38 12.54
C GLU A 240 -16.32 7.51 11.51
N VAL A 241 -15.55 7.34 10.43
CA VAL A 241 -15.53 8.28 9.29
C VAL A 241 -16.80 8.14 8.43
N GLY A 242 -17.40 6.95 8.38
CA GLY A 242 -18.67 6.70 7.69
C GLY A 242 -18.62 5.58 6.64
N TYR A 243 -17.49 4.89 6.49
CA TYR A 243 -17.37 3.75 5.59
C TYR A 243 -18.05 2.51 6.15
N THR A 244 -18.80 1.82 5.30
CA THR A 244 -19.39 0.50 5.58
C THR A 244 -18.89 -0.59 4.63
N LYS A 245 -18.19 -0.19 3.56
CA LYS A 245 -17.67 -1.09 2.53
C LYS A 245 -16.22 -0.75 2.19
N CYS A 246 -15.43 -1.77 1.89
CA CYS A 246 -14.08 -1.65 1.38
C CYS A 246 -13.99 -2.30 0.00
N ALA A 247 -12.99 -1.89 -0.76
CA ALA A 247 -12.72 -2.40 -2.08
C ALA A 247 -11.93 -3.71 -2.01
N ILE A 248 -12.29 -4.64 -2.87
CA ILE A 248 -11.52 -5.82 -3.21
C ILE A 248 -11.35 -5.86 -4.72
N TYR A 249 -10.37 -6.61 -5.20
CA TYR A 249 -10.04 -6.65 -6.62
C TYR A 249 -9.87 -8.07 -7.12
N THR A 250 -10.27 -8.28 -8.37
CA THR A 250 -9.99 -9.49 -9.15
C THR A 250 -9.67 -9.05 -10.57
N ALA A 251 -8.51 -9.42 -11.10
CA ALA A 251 -8.06 -8.97 -12.42
C ALA A 251 -8.21 -7.44 -12.65
N ARG A 252 -7.94 -6.64 -11.61
CA ARG A 252 -8.10 -5.18 -11.53
C ARG A 252 -9.53 -4.65 -11.54
N ASP A 253 -10.53 -5.51 -11.65
CA ASP A 253 -11.93 -5.13 -11.45
C ASP A 253 -12.23 -4.97 -9.97
N ARG A 254 -12.80 -3.83 -9.61
CA ARG A 254 -13.13 -3.48 -8.23
C ARG A 254 -14.55 -3.92 -7.86
N GLU A 255 -14.66 -4.60 -6.74
CA GLU A 255 -15.92 -4.87 -6.04
C GLU A 255 -15.90 -4.22 -4.65
N LEU A 256 -17.06 -3.78 -4.17
CA LEU A 256 -17.21 -3.25 -2.80
C LEU A 256 -17.91 -4.28 -1.92
N VAL A 257 -17.25 -4.68 -0.83
CA VAL A 257 -17.77 -5.64 0.14
C VAL A 257 -17.95 -4.99 1.49
N GLU A 258 -18.96 -5.41 2.24
CA GLU A 258 -19.12 -5.00 3.64
C GLU A 258 -18.00 -5.61 4.47
N PHE A 259 -17.37 -4.80 5.33
CA PHE A 259 -16.42 -5.23 6.34
C PHE A 259 -17.02 -5.01 7.71
#